data_AF-A0A4D6YFP8-F1
#
_entry.id   AF-A0A4D6YFP8-F1
#
_cell.length_a   1.000
_cell.length_b   1.000
_cell.length_c   1.000
_cell.angle_alpha   90.00
_cell.angle_beta   90.00
_cell.angle_gamma   90.00
#
_symmetry.space_group_name_H-M   'P 1'
#
loop_
_entity.id
_entity.type
_entity.pdbx_description
1 polymer ?
#
loop_
_entity_poly.entity_id
_entity_poly.type
_entity_poly.pdbx_seq_one_letter_code
_entity_poly.pdbx_strand_id
1 'polypeptide(L)'
;MKYKKNLFSILENIEKKNIEKHTINIKNLYLQKEKYVKQLVLLTDYKNEYLKKLKSKIELGICLYQWRNYNNFIFMLYFLIKDNEKKIKKYQSILEENLKKWSKNQIKLKTWNYLQKKHSKKVIKKNLLVEQMLADEFSQLKIFEKGSRYNV
;
A
#
# COMPACT_ATOMS: atom_id res chain seq x y z
N MET A 1 0.28 -36.83 2.63
CA MET A 1 -1.00 -36.12 2.37
C MET A 1 -0.71 -34.65 2.13
N LYS A 2 -1.05 -34.10 0.96
CA LYS A 2 -0.89 -32.68 0.62
C LYS A 2 -1.72 -31.84 1.61
N TYR A 3 -1.06 -31.06 2.45
CA TYR A 3 -1.72 -30.13 3.38
C TYR A 3 -2.60 -29.18 2.57
N LYS A 4 -3.93 -29.37 2.65
CA LYS A 4 -4.92 -28.43 2.13
C LYS A 4 -4.57 -27.06 2.73
N LYS A 5 -4.28 -26.05 1.90
CA LYS A 5 -3.90 -24.72 2.39
C LYS A 5 -4.93 -24.26 3.43
N ASN A 6 -4.46 -24.05 4.66
CA ASN A 6 -5.30 -23.60 5.75
C ASN A 6 -5.92 -22.24 5.38
N LEU A 7 -7.18 -22.01 5.73
CA LEU A 7 -7.91 -20.77 5.45
C LEU A 7 -7.09 -19.52 5.80
N PHE A 8 -6.44 -19.52 6.97
CA PHE A 8 -5.61 -18.39 7.41
C PHE A 8 -4.42 -18.11 6.48
N SER A 9 -3.82 -19.15 5.88
CA SER A 9 -2.72 -18.99 4.90
C SER A 9 -3.20 -18.45 3.56
N ILE A 10 -4.46 -18.72 3.20
CA ILE A 10 -5.07 -18.15 2.00
C ILE A 10 -5.33 -16.65 2.25
N LEU A 11 -5.92 -16.32 3.41
CA LEU A 11 -6.18 -14.93 3.81
C LEU A 11 -4.90 -14.11 3.94
N GLU A 12 -3.84 -14.67 4.55
CA GLU A 12 -2.51 -14.04 4.60
C GLU A 12 -2.01 -13.70 3.19
N ASN A 13 -2.07 -14.66 2.26
CA ASN A 13 -1.59 -14.46 0.89
C ASN A 13 -2.42 -13.42 0.11
N ILE A 14 -3.74 -13.39 0.32
CA ILE A 14 -4.61 -12.37 -0.27
C ILE A 14 -4.24 -10.99 0.25
N GLU A 15 -4.04 -10.83 1.58
CA GLU A 15 -3.65 -9.54 2.15
C GLU A 15 -2.26 -9.08 1.70
N LYS A 16 -1.29 -9.99 1.53
CA LYS A 16 0.03 -9.64 0.96
C LYS A 16 -0.10 -9.03 -0.44
N LYS A 17 -0.86 -9.68 -1.33
CA LYS A 17 -1.12 -9.17 -2.68
C LYS A 17 -1.84 -7.83 -2.67
N ASN A 18 -2.80 -7.64 -1.77
CA ASN A 18 -3.49 -6.36 -1.61
C ASN A 18 -2.51 -5.26 -1.18
N ILE A 19 -1.66 -5.54 -0.19
CA ILE A 19 -0.63 -4.59 0.30
C ILE A 19 0.33 -4.21 -0.83
N GLU A 20 0.80 -5.16 -1.62
CA GLU A 20 1.66 -4.89 -2.78
C GLU A 20 0.97 -3.95 -3.78
N LYS A 21 -0.27 -4.27 -4.16
CA LYS A 21 -1.07 -3.42 -5.07
C LYS A 21 -1.27 -2.00 -4.51
N HIS A 22 -1.60 -1.89 -3.22
CA HIS A 22 -1.73 -0.59 -2.56
C HIS A 22 -0.41 0.19 -2.53
N THR A 23 0.72 -0.49 -2.32
CA THR A 23 2.05 0.11 -2.29
C THR A 23 2.40 0.70 -3.66
N ILE A 24 2.15 -0.05 -4.74
CA ILE A 24 2.34 0.44 -6.12
C ILE A 24 1.45 1.65 -6.38
N ASN A 25 0.18 1.59 -5.95
CA ASN A 25 -0.74 2.71 -6.11
C ASN A 25 -0.26 3.97 -5.37
N ILE A 26 0.18 3.83 -4.13
CA ILE A 26 0.74 4.94 -3.33
C ILE A 26 1.96 5.55 -4.03
N LYS A 27 2.88 4.72 -4.54
CA LYS A 27 4.04 5.18 -5.30
C LYS A 27 3.61 6.00 -6.52
N ASN A 28 2.65 5.50 -7.30
CA ASN A 28 2.14 6.21 -8.47
C ASN A 28 1.50 7.56 -8.09
N LEU A 29 0.70 7.60 -7.03
CA LEU A 29 0.10 8.84 -6.52
C LEU A 29 1.15 9.86 -6.07
N TYR A 30 2.24 9.39 -5.44
CA TYR A 30 3.36 10.24 -5.05
C TYR A 30 4.05 10.86 -6.27
N LEU A 31 4.36 10.04 -7.29
CA LEU A 31 4.97 10.51 -8.53
C LEU A 31 4.08 11.54 -9.26
N GLN A 32 2.76 11.33 -9.27
CA GLN A 32 1.83 12.31 -9.84
C GLN A 32 1.83 13.62 -9.05
N LYS A 33 1.82 13.56 -7.72
CA LYS A 33 1.94 14.76 -6.87
C LYS A 33 3.24 15.52 -7.17
N GLU A 34 4.38 14.82 -7.21
CA GLU A 34 5.68 15.43 -7.51
C GLU A 34 5.70 16.09 -8.89
N LYS A 35 5.09 15.48 -9.90
CA LYS A 35 4.98 16.08 -11.23
C LYS A 35 4.28 17.44 -11.16
N TYR A 36 3.16 17.55 -10.45
CA TYR A 36 2.46 18.82 -10.29
C TYR A 36 3.24 19.84 -9.46
N VAL A 37 3.99 19.39 -8.44
CA VAL A 37 4.89 20.26 -7.66
C VAL A 37 5.99 20.83 -8.54
N LYS A 38 6.67 20.00 -9.34
CA LYS A 38 7.70 20.45 -10.29
C LYS A 38 7.12 21.42 -11.31
N GLN A 39 5.94 21.12 -11.85
CA GLN A 39 5.26 22.01 -12.80
C GLN A 39 4.85 23.34 -12.15
N LEU A 40 4.42 23.34 -10.88
CA LEU A 40 4.09 24.56 -10.15
C LEU A 40 5.32 25.47 -9.98
N VAL A 41 6.47 24.89 -9.60
CA VAL A 41 7.75 25.62 -9.49
C VAL A 41 8.10 26.26 -10.84
N LEU A 42 8.13 25.46 -11.92
CA LEU A 42 8.43 25.95 -13.27
C LEU A 42 7.50 27.08 -13.71
N LEU A 43 6.18 26.94 -13.50
CA LEU A 43 5.21 27.99 -13.85
C LEU A 43 5.41 29.26 -13.02
N THR A 44 5.82 29.13 -11.76
CA THR A 44 6.05 30.25 -10.85
C THR A 44 7.30 31.02 -11.25
N ASP A 45 8.40 30.30 -11.51
CA ASP A 45 9.65 30.87 -11.99
C ASP A 45 9.45 31.58 -13.33
N TYR A 46 8.77 30.90 -14.26
CA TYR A 46 8.47 31.45 -15.56
C TYR A 46 7.56 32.69 -15.49
N LYS A 47 6.55 32.70 -14.61
CA LYS A 47 5.74 33.90 -14.35
C LYS A 47 6.60 35.06 -13.86
N ASN A 48 7.53 34.81 -12.94
CA ASN A 48 8.40 35.84 -12.38
C ASN A 48 9.34 36.42 -13.45
N GLU A 49 9.96 35.57 -14.27
CA GLU A 49 10.77 36.02 -15.40
C GLU A 49 9.96 36.81 -16.43
N TYR A 50 8.74 36.35 -16.72
CA TYR A 50 7.84 37.00 -17.66
C TYR A 50 7.43 38.40 -17.18
N LEU A 51 7.15 38.56 -15.89
CA LEU A 51 6.86 39.87 -15.28
C LEU A 51 8.08 40.80 -15.31
N LYS A 52 9.30 40.28 -15.08
CA LYS A 52 10.53 41.09 -15.22
C LYS A 52 10.70 41.59 -16.65
N LYS A 53 10.51 40.73 -17.66
CA LYS A 53 10.57 41.09 -19.08
C LYS A 53 9.49 42.10 -19.48
N LEU A 54 8.31 41.99 -18.89
CA LEU A 54 7.23 42.95 -19.09
C LEU A 54 7.61 44.32 -18.54
N LYS A 55 8.13 44.38 -17.30
CA LYS A 55 8.55 45.64 -16.68
C LYS A 55 9.59 46.38 -17.53
N SER A 56 10.63 45.68 -17.99
CA SER A 56 11.65 46.28 -18.86
C SER A 56 11.09 46.77 -20.20
N LYS A 57 10.08 46.08 -20.75
CA LYS A 57 9.45 46.51 -22.01
C LYS A 57 8.54 47.71 -21.82
N ILE A 58 7.80 47.78 -20.70
CA ILE A 58 6.97 48.95 -20.36
C ILE A 58 7.84 50.21 -20.23
N GLU A 59 9.01 50.10 -19.60
CA GLU A 59 9.98 51.20 -19.48
C GLU A 59 10.45 51.73 -20.85
N LEU A 60 10.46 50.89 -21.89
CA LEU A 60 10.81 51.26 -23.28
C LEU A 60 9.60 51.73 -24.11
N GLY A 61 8.39 51.70 -23.54
CA GLY A 61 7.14 51.91 -24.25
C GLY A 61 6.67 50.64 -24.99
N ILE A 62 5.41 50.26 -24.78
CA ILE A 62 4.78 49.11 -25.46
C ILE A 62 3.52 49.54 -26.20
N CYS A 63 3.24 48.89 -27.31
CA CYS A 63 1.97 49.11 -28.01
C CYS A 63 0.80 48.38 -27.32
N LEU A 64 -0.43 48.87 -27.53
CA LEU A 64 -1.64 48.33 -26.90
C LEU A 64 -1.84 46.82 -27.16
N TYR A 65 -1.53 46.36 -28.37
CA TYR A 65 -1.63 44.95 -28.74
C TYR A 65 -0.68 44.07 -27.91
N GLN A 66 0.57 44.50 -27.76
CA GLN A 66 1.56 43.81 -26.92
C GLN A 66 1.09 43.78 -25.47
N TRP A 67 0.65 44.91 -24.92
CA TRP A 67 0.10 44.99 -23.56
C TRP A 67 -1.06 44.01 -23.32
N ARG A 68 -2.01 43.94 -24.25
CA ARG A 68 -3.12 42.99 -24.19
C ARG A 68 -2.63 41.54 -24.19
N ASN A 69 -1.68 41.20 -25.06
CA ASN A 69 -1.10 39.86 -25.11
C ASN A 69 -0.40 39.47 -23.81
N TYR A 70 0.36 40.40 -23.21
CA TYR A 70 0.96 40.18 -21.89
C TYR A 70 -0.11 39.85 -20.86
N ASN A 71 -1.13 40.70 -20.71
CA ASN A 71 -2.17 40.49 -19.71
C ASN A 71 -2.93 39.18 -19.89
N ASN A 72 -3.28 38.80 -21.13
CA ASN A 72 -3.92 37.52 -21.41
C ASN A 72 -3.05 36.33 -20.97
N PHE A 73 -1.75 36.43 -21.24
CA PHE A 73 -0.81 35.36 -20.90
C PHE A 73 -0.57 35.26 -19.39
N ILE A 74 -0.44 36.39 -18.68
CA ILE A 74 -0.38 36.42 -17.21
C ILE A 74 -1.63 35.76 -16.62
N PHE A 75 -2.81 36.09 -17.13
CA PHE A 75 -4.06 35.51 -16.65
C PHE A 75 -4.10 33.99 -16.85
N MET A 76 -3.65 33.52 -18.01
CA MET A 76 -3.53 32.08 -18.29
C MET A 76 -2.54 31.39 -17.34
N LEU A 77 -1.37 31.99 -17.08
CA LEU A 77 -0.41 31.48 -16.10
C LEU A 77 -1.00 31.40 -14.69
N TYR A 78 -1.75 32.42 -14.26
CA TYR A 78 -2.44 32.40 -12.96
C TYR A 78 -3.43 31.25 -12.86
N PHE A 79 -4.21 31.01 -13.91
CA PHE A 79 -5.16 29.90 -13.94
C PHE A 79 -4.44 28.55 -13.83
N LEU A 80 -3.35 28.34 -14.59
CA LEU A 80 -2.57 27.11 -14.55
C LEU A 80 -1.90 26.86 -13.19
N ILE A 81 -1.35 27.90 -12.56
CA ILE A 81 -0.77 27.83 -11.22
C ILE A 81 -1.85 27.38 -10.22
N LYS A 82 -3.01 28.04 -10.23
CA LYS A 82 -4.12 27.72 -9.33
C LYS A 82 -4.66 26.30 -9.55
N ASP A 83 -4.71 25.84 -10.80
CA ASP A 83 -5.09 24.47 -11.12
C ASP A 83 -4.09 23.44 -10.57
N ASN A 84 -2.79 23.68 -10.73
CA ASN A 84 -1.75 22.82 -10.16
C ASN A 84 -1.80 22.77 -8.64
N GLU A 85 -2.00 23.90 -7.95
CA GLU A 85 -2.18 23.94 -6.50
C GLU A 85 -3.38 23.08 -6.05
N LYS A 86 -4.51 23.18 -6.76
CA LYS A 86 -5.69 22.34 -6.49
C LYS A 86 -5.38 20.85 -6.70
N LYS A 87 -4.68 20.50 -7.78
CA LYS A 87 -4.27 19.11 -8.05
C LYS A 87 -3.33 18.59 -6.96
N ILE A 88 -2.33 19.37 -6.52
CA ILE A 88 -1.43 19.00 -5.42
C ILE A 88 -2.22 18.69 -4.16
N LYS A 89 -3.16 19.58 -3.76
CA LYS A 89 -4.03 19.37 -2.59
C LYS A 89 -4.88 18.10 -2.74
N LYS A 90 -5.46 17.87 -3.93
CA LYS A 90 -6.25 16.67 -4.23
C LYS A 90 -5.42 15.39 -4.08
N TYR A 91 -4.24 15.32 -4.69
CA TYR A 91 -3.37 14.15 -4.59
C TYR A 91 -2.84 13.93 -3.18
N GLN A 92 -2.60 15.00 -2.42
CA GLN A 92 -2.24 14.89 -1.02
C GLN A 92 -3.35 14.24 -0.17
N SER A 93 -4.60 14.70 -0.32
CA SER A 93 -5.75 14.10 0.39
C SER A 93 -5.93 12.62 0.03
N ILE A 94 -5.84 12.29 -1.27
CA ILE A 94 -5.92 10.90 -1.75
C ILE A 94 -4.78 10.05 -1.17
N LEU A 95 -3.56 10.58 -1.11
CA LEU A 95 -2.40 9.90 -0.51
C LEU A 95 -2.63 9.58 0.96
N GLU A 96 -3.10 10.56 1.75
CA GLU A 96 -3.38 10.39 3.17
C GLU A 96 -4.43 9.29 3.41
N GLU A 97 -5.50 9.25 2.60
CA GLU A 97 -6.51 8.20 2.68
C GLU A 97 -5.93 6.82 2.31
N ASN A 98 -5.14 6.75 1.25
CA ASN A 98 -4.51 5.49 0.82
C ASN A 98 -3.51 4.97 1.85
N LEU A 99 -2.74 5.85 2.49
CA LEU A 99 -1.82 5.51 3.57
C LEU A 99 -2.57 4.95 4.79
N LYS A 100 -3.71 5.54 5.16
CA LYS A 100 -4.57 5.00 6.22
C LYS A 100 -5.08 3.60 5.86
N LYS A 101 -5.53 3.37 4.63
CA LYS A 101 -5.98 2.05 4.15
C LYS A 101 -4.83 1.02 4.16
N TRP A 102 -3.66 1.41 3.67
CA TRP A 102 -2.47 0.56 3.67
C TRP A 102 -2.06 0.16 5.10
N SER A 103 -2.07 1.10 6.05
CA SER A 103 -1.80 0.80 7.47
C SER A 103 -2.81 -0.20 8.05
N LYS A 104 -4.11 -0.04 7.78
CA LYS A 104 -5.13 -1.02 8.20
C LYS A 104 -4.88 -2.41 7.62
N ASN A 105 -4.49 -2.50 6.35
CA ASN A 105 -4.15 -3.78 5.71
C ASN A 105 -2.92 -4.43 6.35
N GLN A 106 -1.90 -3.65 6.73
CA GLN A 106 -0.74 -4.15 7.46
C GLN A 106 -1.12 -4.75 8.82
N ILE A 107 -2.01 -4.09 9.56
CA ILE A 107 -2.53 -4.64 10.82
C ILE A 107 -3.26 -5.97 10.56
N LYS A 108 -4.12 -6.01 9.54
CA LYS A 108 -4.87 -7.20 9.15
C LYS A 108 -3.96 -8.37 8.79
N LEU A 109 -2.88 -8.12 8.05
CA LEU A 109 -1.86 -9.12 7.72
C LEU A 109 -1.22 -9.69 8.99
N LYS A 110 -0.82 -8.85 9.94
CA LYS A 110 -0.26 -9.30 11.23
C LYS A 110 -1.25 -10.19 11.98
N THR A 111 -2.52 -9.83 11.99
CA THR A 111 -3.59 -10.63 12.62
C THR A 111 -3.72 -12.01 11.97
N TRP A 112 -3.71 -12.10 10.63
CA TRP A 112 -3.76 -13.40 9.95
C TRP A 112 -2.53 -14.26 10.25
N ASN A 113 -1.34 -13.67 10.25
CA ASN A 113 -0.11 -14.38 10.60
C ASN A 113 -0.17 -14.95 12.01
N TYR A 114 -0.70 -14.16 12.96
CA TYR A 114 -0.90 -14.62 14.33
C TYR A 114 -1.90 -15.77 14.42
N LEU A 115 -3.06 -15.66 13.77
CA LEU A 115 -4.09 -16.70 13.76
C LEU A 115 -3.60 -17.99 13.10
N GLN A 116 -2.83 -17.88 12.02
CA GLN A 116 -2.19 -19.03 11.37
C GLN A 116 -1.22 -19.75 12.30
N LYS A 117 -0.33 -19.02 12.98
CA LYS A 117 0.60 -19.60 13.98
C LYS A 117 -0.14 -20.24 15.14
N LYS A 118 -1.24 -19.63 15.60
CA LYS A 118 -2.09 -20.19 16.67
C LYS A 118 -2.77 -21.48 16.21
N HIS A 119 -3.27 -21.50 14.98
CA HIS A 119 -3.90 -22.68 14.39
C HIS A 119 -2.90 -23.82 14.18
N SER A 120 -1.71 -23.55 13.63
CA SER A 120 -0.69 -24.59 13.42
C SER A 120 -0.30 -25.25 14.74
N LYS A 121 -0.09 -24.46 15.82
CA LYS A 121 0.17 -24.98 17.16
C LYS A 121 -0.97 -25.88 17.67
N LYS A 122 -2.23 -25.49 17.46
CA LYS A 122 -3.39 -26.32 17.85
C LYS A 122 -3.45 -27.63 17.08
N VAL A 123 -3.19 -27.62 15.77
CA VAL A 123 -3.17 -28.83 14.94
C VAL A 123 -2.06 -29.78 15.38
N ILE A 124 -0.85 -29.27 15.60
CA ILE A 124 0.28 -30.08 16.08
C ILE A 124 -0.06 -30.74 17.41
N LYS A 125 -0.61 -29.98 18.37
CA LYS A 125 -1.04 -30.54 19.66
C LYS A 125 -2.10 -31.63 19.51
N LYS A 126 -3.09 -31.43 18.64
CA LYS A 126 -4.13 -32.43 18.38
C LYS A 126 -3.53 -33.71 17.77
N ASN A 127 -2.62 -33.58 16.81
CA ASN A 127 -1.97 -34.71 16.17
C ASN A 127 -1.10 -35.49 17.18
N LEU A 128 -0.33 -34.80 18.02
CA LEU A 128 0.47 -35.42 19.08
C LEU A 128 -0.39 -36.22 20.06
N LEU A 129 -1.56 -35.69 20.46
CA LEU A 129 -2.49 -36.43 21.33
C LEU A 129 -3.01 -37.70 20.65
N VAL A 130 -3.37 -37.63 19.37
CA VAL A 130 -3.82 -38.81 18.60
C VAL A 130 -2.70 -39.83 18.45
N GLU A 131 -1.48 -39.39 18.16
CA GLU A 131 -0.30 -40.28 18.05
C GLU A 131 0.03 -40.96 19.38
N GLN A 132 -0.07 -40.24 20.50
CA GLN A 132 0.10 -40.81 21.85
C GLN A 132 -0.95 -41.87 22.15
N MET A 133 -2.23 -41.58 21.90
CA MET A 133 -3.32 -42.54 22.10
C MET A 133 -3.09 -43.83 21.31
N LEU A 134 -2.74 -43.71 20.01
CA LEU A 134 -2.45 -44.88 19.18
C LEU A 134 -1.24 -45.67 19.70
N ALA A 135 -0.18 -44.99 20.12
CA ALA A 135 1.01 -45.64 20.66
C ALA A 135 0.71 -46.40 21.96
N ASP A 136 -0.14 -45.85 22.83
CA ASP A 136 -0.59 -46.49 24.06
C ASP A 136 -1.44 -47.73 23.76
N GLU A 137 -2.38 -47.65 22.80
CA GLU A 137 -3.18 -48.79 22.32
C GLU A 137 -2.29 -49.92 21.78
N PHE A 138 -1.32 -49.59 20.92
CA PHE A 138 -0.34 -50.58 20.42
C PHE A 138 0.49 -51.21 21.53
N SER A 139 0.87 -50.42 22.55
CA SER A 139 1.65 -50.92 23.69
C SER A 139 0.83 -51.87 24.54
N GLN A 140 -0.45 -51.56 24.80
CA GLN A 140 -1.38 -52.43 25.51
C GLN A 140 -1.59 -53.75 24.76
N LEU A 141 -1.86 -53.71 23.45
CA LEU A 141 -2.02 -54.92 22.63
C LEU A 141 -0.78 -55.83 22.70
N LYS A 142 0.43 -55.27 22.59
CA LYS A 142 1.68 -56.05 22.74
C LYS A 142 1.84 -56.68 24.13
N ILE A 143 1.38 -56.00 25.18
CA ILE A 143 1.40 -56.55 26.54
C ILE A 143 0.43 -57.73 26.64
N PHE A 144 -0.79 -57.61 26.10
CA PHE A 144 -1.77 -58.70 26.08
C PHE A 144 -1.26 -59.91 25.28
N GLU A 145 -0.65 -59.71 24.11
CA GLU A 145 -0.05 -60.80 23.33
C GLU A 145 1.07 -61.53 24.09
N LYS A 146 1.89 -60.81 24.86
CA LYS A 146 2.92 -61.43 25.71
C LYS A 146 2.29 -62.18 26.88
N GLY A 147 1.33 -61.58 27.58
CA GLY A 147 0.62 -62.23 28.71
C GLY A 147 -0.09 -63.52 28.30
N SER A 148 -0.70 -63.55 27.11
CA SER A 148 -1.32 -64.77 26.56
C SER A 148 -0.32 -65.88 26.22
N ARG A 149 0.98 -65.58 26.07
CA ARG A 149 2.04 -66.57 25.82
C ARG A 149 2.68 -67.12 27.10
N TYR A 150 2.46 -66.47 28.24
CA TYR A 150 2.95 -66.92 29.56
C TYR A 150 1.85 -67.59 30.41
N ASN A 151 0.61 -67.62 29.93
CA ASN A 151 -0.49 -68.42 30.48
C ASN A 151 -0.66 -69.69 29.63
N VAL A 152 0.27 -70.64 29.77
CA VAL A 152 0.14 -72.05 29.37
C VAL A 152 0.58 -72.89 30.56
#